data_AF-A0AAN8QPW9-F1
#
_entry.id   AF-A0AAN8QPW9-F1
#
_cell.length_a   1.000
_cell.length_b   1.000
_cell.length_c   1.000
_cell.angle_alpha   90.00
_cell.angle_beta   90.00
_cell.angle_gamma   90.00
#
_symmetry.space_group_name_H-M   'P 1'
#
loop_
_entity.id
_entity.type
_entity.pdbx_description
1 polymer ?
#
loop_
_entity_poly.entity_id
_entity_poly.type
_entity_poly.pdbx_seq_one_letter_code
_entity_poly.pdbx_strand_id
1 'polypeptide(L)'
;MGTSNGLQDTVARLEKHLEEGRTVLQEKEDLIETQCKREKELVAAVQSLQEKVEQCLEDGVRLPMLDLKQLEVENARLQEQQATTSNLIDNQKNQIEKLTLELTAVEQSLQKERCLSQELQQQLQEKDEDLVAFSHTHTLQPGEDEPGAKRSEFKHVKAGQAEEDSSHLKSCRHGTNQRQVEEGVAVRQGCVGQGPEVGPLLKEMSLCLLDLKALCSILTQMTQGKEPNLALLLGIKSMSMSGEENDNSLVEDNLRAKLLEVGQLRKDIDDLRTVISDRYAQDMGDNCVTQ
;
A
#
# COMPACT_ATOMS: atom_id res chain seq x y z
N MET A 1 66.51 -15.11 95.23
CA MET A 1 66.01 -16.18 94.33
C MET A 1 64.64 -15.87 93.70
N GLY A 2 63.70 -15.17 94.36
CA GLY A 2 62.35 -14.98 93.81
C GLY A 2 62.18 -13.97 92.65
N THR A 3 63.06 -12.97 92.53
CA THR A 3 62.93 -11.91 91.50
C THR A 3 63.36 -12.35 90.10
N SER A 4 64.32 -13.28 90.00
CA SER A 4 64.81 -13.80 88.72
C SER A 4 63.76 -14.64 87.99
N ASN A 5 63.02 -15.49 88.73
CA ASN A 5 62.00 -16.35 88.15
C ASN A 5 60.77 -15.55 87.68
N GLY A 6 60.36 -14.53 88.43
CA GLY A 6 59.27 -13.64 88.01
C GLY A 6 59.59 -12.84 86.73
N LEU A 7 60.85 -12.42 86.56
CA LEU A 7 61.32 -11.80 85.32
C LEU A 7 61.30 -12.78 84.15
N GLN A 8 61.73 -14.02 84.38
CA GLN A 8 61.72 -15.07 83.36
C GLN A 8 60.28 -15.39 82.89
N ASP A 9 59.31 -15.46 83.80
CA ASP A 9 57.90 -15.64 83.46
C ASP A 9 57.33 -14.45 82.68
N THR A 10 57.73 -13.21 83.01
CA THR A 10 57.32 -12.03 82.23
C THR A 10 57.91 -12.04 80.82
N VAL A 11 59.17 -12.46 80.65
CA VAL A 11 59.82 -12.59 79.35
C VAL A 11 59.10 -13.64 78.51
N ALA A 12 58.84 -14.82 79.06
CA ALA A 12 58.13 -15.88 78.34
C ALA A 12 56.71 -15.46 77.91
N ARG A 13 56.00 -14.69 78.75
CA ARG A 13 54.68 -14.13 78.38
C ARG A 13 54.77 -13.11 77.26
N LEU A 14 55.77 -12.22 77.28
CA LEU A 14 55.98 -11.23 76.23
C LEU A 14 56.42 -11.89 74.92
N GLU A 15 57.27 -12.91 74.96
CA GLU A 15 57.67 -13.69 73.80
C GLU A 15 56.46 -14.37 73.15
N LYS A 16 55.61 -15.01 73.95
CA LYS A 16 54.36 -15.60 73.47
C LYS A 16 53.44 -14.55 72.82
N HIS A 17 53.24 -13.41 73.47
CA HIS A 17 52.38 -12.35 72.94
C HIS A 17 52.98 -11.69 71.67
N LEU A 18 54.31 -11.63 71.56
CA LEU A 18 54.98 -11.18 70.32
C LEU A 18 54.78 -12.18 69.19
N GLU A 19 54.86 -13.48 69.47
CA GLU A 19 54.64 -14.51 68.46
C GLU A 19 53.18 -14.53 67.99
N GLU A 20 52.22 -14.46 68.91
CA GLU A 20 50.79 -14.31 68.58
C GLU A 20 50.53 -13.00 67.79
N GLY A 21 51.21 -11.91 68.14
CA GLY A 21 51.15 -10.66 67.39
C GLY A 21 51.69 -10.81 65.96
N ARG A 22 52.78 -11.56 65.77
CA ARG A 22 53.36 -11.84 64.44
C ARG A 22 52.42 -12.68 63.58
N THR A 23 51.80 -13.71 64.14
CA THR A 23 50.86 -14.53 63.37
C THR A 23 49.65 -13.72 62.94
N VAL A 24 49.08 -12.89 63.81
CA VAL A 24 47.96 -12.00 63.48
C VAL A 24 48.36 -10.95 62.43
N LEU A 25 49.57 -10.41 62.50
CA LEU A 25 50.07 -9.49 61.47
C LEU A 25 50.20 -10.18 60.12
N GLN A 26 50.75 -11.40 60.09
CA GLN A 26 50.85 -12.19 58.86
C GLN A 26 49.47 -12.50 58.25
N GLU A 27 48.49 -12.91 59.06
CA GLU A 27 47.12 -13.16 58.59
C GLU A 27 46.46 -11.89 58.01
N LYS A 28 46.72 -10.73 58.61
CA LYS A 28 46.23 -9.44 58.09
C LYS A 28 46.93 -9.05 56.78
N GLU A 29 48.22 -9.31 56.66
CA GLU A 29 48.99 -9.08 55.43
C GLU A 29 48.41 -9.92 54.28
N ASP A 30 48.15 -11.21 54.52
CA ASP A 30 47.55 -12.13 53.53
C ASP A 30 46.13 -11.67 53.13
N LEU A 31 45.33 -11.18 54.10
CA LEU A 31 44.00 -10.63 53.82
C LEU A 31 44.08 -9.34 52.97
N ILE A 32 45.02 -8.45 53.25
CA ILE A 32 45.25 -7.24 52.45
C ILE A 32 45.65 -7.62 51.02
N GLU A 33 46.50 -8.63 50.84
CA GLU A 33 46.93 -9.08 49.51
C GLU A 33 45.75 -9.66 48.70
N THR A 34 44.92 -10.49 49.34
CA THR A 34 43.72 -11.04 48.69
C THR A 34 42.69 -9.96 48.35
N GLN A 35 42.50 -8.97 49.23
CA GLN A 35 41.62 -7.83 48.97
C GLN A 35 42.16 -6.96 47.82
N CYS A 36 43.46 -6.70 47.77
CA CYS A 36 44.10 -5.95 46.69
C CYS A 36 43.92 -6.64 45.32
N LYS A 37 44.01 -7.97 45.27
CA LYS A 37 43.71 -8.75 44.04
C LYS A 37 42.26 -8.58 43.63
N ARG A 38 41.32 -8.69 44.57
CA ARG A 38 39.89 -8.52 44.29
C ARG A 38 39.53 -7.12 43.84
N GLU A 39 40.15 -6.09 44.39
CA GLU A 39 39.97 -4.70 43.94
C GLU A 39 40.43 -4.52 42.49
N LYS A 40 41.59 -5.07 42.12
CA LYS A 40 42.08 -5.04 40.73
C LYS A 40 41.12 -5.72 39.76
N GLU A 41 40.59 -6.89 40.12
CA GLU A 41 39.60 -7.61 39.31
C GLU A 41 38.30 -6.81 39.14
N LEU A 42 37.81 -6.18 40.22
CA LEU A 42 36.60 -5.34 40.16
C LEU A 42 36.82 -4.10 39.28
N VAL A 43 37.98 -3.44 39.39
CA VAL A 43 38.32 -2.30 38.53
C VAL A 43 38.36 -2.72 37.06
N ALA A 44 38.99 -3.86 36.74
CA ALA A 44 39.02 -4.39 35.37
C ALA A 44 37.61 -4.73 34.84
N ALA A 45 36.75 -5.31 35.68
CA ALA A 45 35.36 -5.61 35.31
C ALA A 45 34.54 -4.32 35.05
N VAL A 46 34.71 -3.29 35.89
CA VAL A 46 34.06 -1.99 35.70
C VAL A 46 34.53 -1.34 34.41
N GLN A 47 35.83 -1.34 34.13
CA GLN A 47 36.39 -0.79 32.89
C GLN A 47 35.83 -1.53 31.66
N SER A 48 35.80 -2.86 31.66
CA SER A 48 35.23 -3.63 30.56
C SER A 48 33.73 -3.39 30.38
N LEU A 49 32.97 -3.22 31.48
CA LEU A 49 31.55 -2.86 31.40
C LEU A 49 31.36 -1.44 30.86
N GLN A 50 32.21 -0.49 31.24
CA GLN A 50 32.20 0.87 30.71
C GLN A 50 32.46 0.87 29.20
N GLU A 51 33.49 0.16 28.74
CA GLU A 51 33.78 0.00 27.31
C GLU A 51 32.62 -0.65 26.55
N LYS A 52 32.00 -1.70 27.11
CA LYS A 52 30.82 -2.33 26.50
C LYS A 52 29.62 -1.39 26.44
N VAL A 53 29.39 -0.58 27.47
CA VAL A 53 28.32 0.43 27.47
C VAL A 53 28.62 1.50 26.43
N GLU A 54 29.84 1.99 26.33
CA GLU A 54 30.27 2.96 25.32
C GLU A 54 30.10 2.40 23.91
N GLN A 55 30.60 1.18 23.65
CA GLN A 55 30.40 0.48 22.39
C GLN A 55 28.91 0.27 22.07
N CYS A 56 28.09 -0.10 23.05
CA CYS A 56 26.65 -0.21 22.86
C CYS A 56 25.94 1.13 22.66
N LEU A 57 26.52 2.26 23.08
CA LEU A 57 25.99 3.60 22.81
C LEU A 57 26.47 4.14 21.46
N GLU A 58 27.65 3.72 20.99
CA GLU A 58 28.17 4.00 19.65
C GLU A 58 27.46 3.17 18.58
N ASP A 59 27.33 1.86 18.79
CA ASP A 59 26.67 0.91 17.86
C ASP A 59 25.15 0.92 18.04
N GLY A 60 24.68 1.09 19.27
CA GLY A 60 23.27 1.17 19.61
C GLY A 60 22.77 2.60 19.47
N VAL A 61 22.45 2.96 18.22
CA VAL A 61 21.26 3.79 18.00
C VAL A 61 21.41 5.22 18.54
N ARG A 62 22.23 6.01 17.84
CA ARG A 62 21.70 7.30 17.39
C ARG A 62 20.64 7.02 16.31
N LEU A 63 19.49 6.46 16.69
CA LEU A 63 18.29 6.55 15.84
C LEU A 63 18.04 8.05 15.70
N PRO A 64 17.74 8.52 14.47
CA PRO A 64 17.80 9.92 14.14
C PRO A 64 16.81 10.71 14.99
N MET A 65 17.30 11.41 16.01
CA MET A 65 16.67 12.67 16.46
C MET A 65 16.58 13.69 15.32
N LEU A 66 17.21 13.40 14.18
CA LEU A 66 17.03 14.09 12.90
C LEU A 66 15.64 13.85 12.27
N ASP A 67 14.88 12.82 12.66
CA ASP A 67 13.67 12.41 11.93
C ASP A 67 12.37 13.05 12.42
N LEU A 68 12.22 13.48 13.68
CA LEU A 68 10.94 14.06 14.10
C LEU A 68 10.65 15.42 13.42
N LYS A 69 11.63 16.33 13.40
CA LYS A 69 11.45 17.66 12.78
C LYS A 69 11.34 17.58 11.25
N GLN A 70 12.06 16.64 10.65
CA GLN A 70 11.96 16.41 9.20
C GLN A 70 10.62 15.78 8.84
N LEU A 71 10.14 14.83 9.64
CA LEU A 71 8.83 14.21 9.50
C LEU A 71 7.70 15.22 9.75
N GLU A 72 7.84 16.16 10.69
CA GLU A 72 6.90 17.26 10.90
C GLU A 72 6.80 18.16 9.66
N VAL A 73 7.94 18.54 9.08
CA VAL A 73 7.99 19.34 7.84
C VAL A 73 7.40 18.56 6.66
N GLU A 74 7.71 17.27 6.53
CA GLU A 74 7.17 16.43 5.47
C GLU A 74 5.66 16.21 5.64
N ASN A 75 5.17 16.01 6.87
CA ASN A 75 3.76 15.87 7.15
C ASN A 75 3.00 17.16 6.81
N ALA A 76 3.53 18.33 7.18
CA ALA A 76 2.96 19.62 6.79
C ALA A 76 2.91 19.77 5.25
N ARG A 77 3.99 19.41 4.54
CA ARG A 77 4.05 19.43 3.08
C ARG A 77 3.02 18.48 2.45
N LEU A 78 2.88 17.26 2.99
CA LEU A 78 1.91 16.27 2.52
C LEU A 78 0.47 16.72 2.78
N GLN A 79 0.19 17.34 3.91
CA GLN A 79 -1.12 17.93 4.21
C GLN A 79 -1.48 19.05 3.22
N GLU A 80 -0.52 19.91 2.87
CA GLU A 80 -0.73 20.95 1.86
C GLU A 80 -0.97 20.35 0.46
N GLN A 81 -0.20 19.33 0.07
CA GLN A 81 -0.42 18.59 -1.18
C GLN A 81 -1.79 17.88 -1.20
N GLN A 82 -2.23 17.33 -0.07
CA GLN A 82 -3.54 16.71 0.05
C GLN A 82 -4.66 17.75 -0.10
N ALA A 83 -4.53 18.91 0.54
CA ALA A 83 -5.53 19.98 0.46
C ALA A 83 -5.65 20.53 -0.97
N THR A 84 -4.53 20.78 -1.65
CA THR A 84 -4.53 21.24 -3.05
C THR A 84 -5.13 20.21 -4.00
N THR A 85 -4.78 18.93 -3.82
CA THR A 85 -5.35 17.83 -4.61
C THR A 85 -6.85 17.66 -4.36
N SER A 86 -7.30 17.76 -3.11
CA SER A 86 -8.72 17.71 -2.75
C SER A 86 -9.50 18.81 -3.46
N ASN A 87 -9.00 20.05 -3.41
CA ASN A 87 -9.64 21.19 -4.09
C ASN A 87 -9.73 20.96 -5.61
N LEU A 88 -8.71 20.38 -6.24
CA LEU A 88 -8.74 20.05 -7.65
C LEU A 88 -9.81 18.99 -7.96
N ILE A 89 -9.89 17.94 -7.15
CA ILE A 89 -10.90 16.88 -7.29
C ILE A 89 -12.30 17.46 -7.15
N ASP A 90 -12.53 18.34 -6.17
CA ASP A 90 -13.84 18.95 -5.95
C ASP A 90 -14.24 19.86 -7.12
N ASN A 91 -13.29 20.63 -7.67
CA ASN A 91 -13.52 21.43 -8.88
C ASN A 91 -13.87 20.55 -10.09
N GLN A 92 -13.15 19.44 -10.30
CA GLN A 92 -13.43 18.50 -11.38
C GLN A 92 -14.79 17.82 -11.21
N LYS A 93 -15.14 17.40 -9.98
CA LYS A 93 -16.46 16.83 -9.67
C LYS A 93 -17.59 17.81 -9.99
N ASN A 94 -17.45 19.07 -9.57
CA ASN A 94 -18.44 20.11 -9.84
C ASN A 94 -18.61 20.35 -11.35
N GLN A 95 -17.53 20.31 -12.12
CA GLN A 95 -17.59 20.44 -13.58
C GLN A 95 -18.28 19.23 -14.24
N ILE A 96 -17.98 18.02 -13.78
CA ILE A 96 -18.65 16.79 -14.25
C ILE A 96 -20.15 16.86 -13.94
N GLU A 97 -20.53 17.27 -12.74
CA GLU A 97 -21.94 17.40 -12.36
C GLU A 97 -22.66 18.42 -13.25
N LYS A 98 -22.04 19.58 -13.51
CA LYS A 98 -22.57 20.58 -14.45
C LYS A 98 -22.78 20.00 -15.85
N LEU A 99 -21.76 19.35 -16.41
CA LEU A 99 -21.85 18.74 -17.75
C LEU A 99 -22.89 17.61 -17.79
N THR A 100 -23.06 16.87 -16.69
CA THR A 100 -24.08 15.82 -16.58
C THR A 100 -25.49 16.42 -16.61
N LEU A 101 -25.71 17.53 -15.89
CA LEU A 101 -26.98 18.26 -15.94
C LEU A 101 -27.27 18.82 -17.34
N GLU A 102 -26.26 19.40 -18.02
CA GLU A 102 -26.42 19.88 -19.40
C GLU A 102 -26.72 18.74 -20.38
N LEU A 103 -26.01 17.62 -20.27
CA LEU A 103 -26.24 16.44 -21.11
C LEU A 103 -27.67 15.90 -20.94
N THR A 104 -28.14 15.73 -19.70
CA THR A 104 -29.50 15.23 -19.43
C THR A 104 -30.58 16.20 -19.94
N ALA A 105 -30.34 17.51 -19.87
CA ALA A 105 -31.27 18.51 -20.42
C ALA A 105 -31.34 18.44 -21.96
N VAL A 106 -30.21 18.25 -22.63
CA VAL A 106 -30.15 18.07 -24.09
C VAL A 106 -30.83 16.76 -24.50
N GLU A 107 -30.57 15.66 -23.80
CA GLU A 107 -31.21 14.37 -24.05
C GLU A 107 -32.74 14.46 -23.92
N GLN A 108 -33.24 15.14 -22.89
CA GLN A 108 -34.68 15.36 -22.72
C GLN A 108 -35.27 16.19 -23.86
N SER A 109 -34.55 17.21 -24.33
CA SER A 109 -35.00 18.09 -25.41
C SER A 109 -35.03 17.34 -26.76
N LEU A 110 -33.98 16.56 -27.04
CA LEU A 110 -33.90 15.68 -28.21
C LEU A 110 -35.02 14.63 -28.19
N GLN A 111 -35.32 14.07 -27.03
CA GLN A 111 -36.41 13.09 -26.90
C GLN A 111 -37.78 13.72 -27.19
N LYS A 112 -38.02 14.95 -26.72
CA LYS A 112 -39.25 15.70 -27.06
C LYS A 112 -39.35 15.96 -28.55
N GLU A 113 -38.27 16.39 -29.20
CA GLU A 113 -38.23 16.64 -30.64
C GLU A 113 -38.47 15.36 -31.45
N ARG A 114 -37.90 14.23 -31.05
CA ARG A 114 -38.16 12.91 -31.65
C ARG A 114 -39.64 12.52 -31.57
N CYS A 115 -40.27 12.71 -30.42
CA CYS A 115 -41.70 12.43 -30.27
C CYS A 115 -42.56 13.30 -31.19
N LEU A 116 -42.28 14.62 -31.24
CA LEU A 116 -43.00 15.54 -32.13
C LEU A 116 -42.79 15.20 -33.61
N SER A 117 -41.56 14.84 -34.01
CA SER A 117 -41.27 14.45 -35.38
C SER A 117 -41.99 13.16 -35.80
N GLN A 118 -42.12 12.18 -34.89
CA GLN A 118 -42.88 10.95 -35.16
C GLN A 118 -44.37 11.22 -35.34
N GLU A 119 -44.95 12.09 -34.49
CA GLU A 119 -46.34 12.52 -34.59
C GLU A 119 -46.61 13.21 -35.93
N LEU A 120 -45.74 14.15 -36.34
CA LEU A 120 -45.87 14.83 -37.64
C LEU A 120 -45.74 13.86 -38.83
N GLN A 121 -44.85 12.86 -38.75
CA GLN A 121 -44.74 11.81 -39.77
C GLN A 121 -46.01 10.98 -39.88
N GLN A 122 -46.63 10.62 -38.75
CA GLN A 122 -47.88 9.87 -38.73
C GLN A 122 -49.03 10.67 -39.34
N GLN A 123 -49.13 11.96 -39.02
CA GLN A 123 -50.13 12.85 -39.61
C GLN A 123 -49.94 13.01 -41.13
N LEU A 124 -48.70 13.14 -41.60
CA LEU A 124 -48.43 13.20 -43.04
C LEU A 124 -48.82 11.90 -43.74
N GLN A 125 -48.51 10.75 -43.14
CA GLN A 125 -48.91 9.46 -43.69
C GLN A 125 -50.44 9.32 -43.79
N GLU A 126 -51.19 9.70 -42.76
CA GLU A 126 -52.65 9.69 -42.78
C GLU A 126 -53.20 10.60 -43.89
N LYS A 127 -52.61 11.80 -44.07
CA LYS A 127 -53.00 12.73 -45.14
C LYS A 127 -52.68 12.18 -46.53
N ASP A 128 -51.55 11.50 -46.70
CA ASP A 128 -51.19 10.85 -47.96
C ASP A 128 -52.14 9.68 -48.26
N GLU A 129 -52.50 8.86 -47.26
CA GLU A 129 -53.48 7.79 -47.41
C GLU A 129 -54.87 8.34 -47.79
N ASP A 130 -55.31 9.43 -47.15
CA ASP A 130 -56.54 10.15 -47.50
C ASP A 130 -56.51 10.67 -48.95
N LEU A 131 -55.40 11.29 -49.37
CA LEU A 131 -55.21 11.80 -50.73
C LEU A 131 -55.24 10.67 -51.77
N VAL A 132 -54.59 9.54 -51.47
CA VAL A 132 -54.61 8.35 -52.31
C VAL A 132 -56.04 7.80 -52.39
N ALA A 133 -56.78 7.69 -51.29
CA ALA A 133 -58.17 7.25 -51.30
C ALA A 133 -59.08 8.19 -52.13
N PHE A 134 -58.89 9.50 -52.03
CA PHE A 134 -59.59 10.49 -52.83
C PHE A 134 -59.32 10.32 -54.34
N SER A 135 -58.08 10.03 -54.73
CA SER A 135 -57.72 9.78 -56.14
C SER A 135 -58.26 8.44 -56.69
N HIS A 136 -58.37 7.40 -55.86
CA HIS A 136 -58.89 6.08 -56.25
C HIS A 136 -60.41 6.08 -56.45
N THR A 137 -61.15 6.89 -55.68
CA THR A 137 -62.60 7.07 -55.89
C THR A 137 -62.93 7.78 -57.21
N HIS A 138 -61.96 8.49 -57.80
CA HIS A 138 -62.13 9.19 -59.08
C HIS A 138 -61.74 8.36 -60.32
N THR A 139 -61.05 7.23 -60.16
CA THR A 139 -60.50 6.42 -61.27
C THR A 139 -61.32 5.18 -61.64
N LEU A 140 -62.46 4.92 -60.97
CA LEU A 140 -63.41 3.87 -61.32
C LEU A 140 -64.63 4.42 -62.08
N GLN A 141 -64.42 5.00 -63.26
CA GLN A 141 -65.43 5.08 -64.31
C GLN A 141 -64.77 4.88 -65.69
N PRO A 142 -64.96 3.74 -66.39
CA PRO A 142 -64.73 3.67 -67.82
C PRO A 142 -66.03 4.07 -68.52
N GLY A 143 -66.05 5.24 -69.14
CA GLY A 143 -67.21 5.73 -69.89
C GLY A 143 -66.97 7.12 -70.46
N GLU A 144 -66.39 7.12 -71.67
CA GLU A 144 -66.69 7.96 -72.84
C GLU A 144 -67.04 9.47 -72.66
N ASP A 145 -66.33 10.27 -73.46
CA ASP A 145 -66.65 11.62 -73.97
C ASP A 145 -66.40 12.87 -73.09
N GLU A 146 -65.40 13.65 -73.51
CA GLU A 146 -65.35 15.12 -73.39
C GLU A 146 -66.06 15.76 -74.61
N PRO A 147 -66.35 17.09 -74.67
CA PRO A 147 -66.21 18.14 -73.64
C PRO A 147 -67.46 19.03 -73.50
N GLY A 148 -67.68 19.67 -72.34
CA GLY A 148 -68.73 20.69 -72.24
C GLY A 148 -69.04 21.26 -70.87
N ALA A 149 -68.42 22.41 -70.58
CA ALA A 149 -68.85 23.47 -69.67
C ALA A 149 -70.13 23.26 -68.81
N LYS A 150 -69.96 23.14 -67.48
CA LYS A 150 -70.93 23.57 -66.43
C LYS A 150 -70.11 24.01 -65.20
N ARG A 151 -69.97 25.31 -64.95
CA ARG A 151 -70.85 26.19 -64.17
C ARG A 151 -70.82 25.91 -62.65
N SER A 152 -70.34 26.96 -61.95
CA SER A 152 -70.75 27.49 -60.65
C SER A 152 -70.50 26.72 -59.35
N GLU A 153 -69.96 27.50 -58.42
CA GLU A 153 -70.33 27.57 -56.99
C GLU A 153 -69.82 26.46 -56.06
N PHE A 154 -68.81 26.81 -55.25
CA PHE A 154 -68.97 26.82 -53.80
C PHE A 154 -68.10 27.92 -53.20
N LYS A 155 -68.75 28.99 -52.71
CA LYS A 155 -68.18 29.90 -51.71
C LYS A 155 -68.65 29.41 -50.32
N HIS A 156 -67.75 29.63 -49.35
CA HIS A 156 -67.96 29.74 -47.90
C HIS A 156 -67.69 28.55 -46.99
N VAL A 157 -67.19 28.94 -45.79
CA VAL A 157 -67.14 28.25 -44.50
C VAL A 157 -65.84 27.42 -44.32
N LYS A 158 -64.98 27.59 -43.30
CA LYS A 158 -65.05 28.31 -42.02
C LYS A 158 -63.61 28.53 -41.50
N ALA A 159 -63.44 29.61 -40.74
CA ALA A 159 -62.43 29.68 -39.68
C ALA A 159 -62.79 28.65 -38.58
N GLY A 160 -61.77 27.99 -38.05
CA GLY A 160 -61.86 27.16 -36.86
C GLY A 160 -60.54 27.22 -36.13
N GLN A 161 -60.44 28.13 -35.17
CA GLN A 161 -59.52 27.96 -34.05
C GLN A 161 -59.89 26.65 -33.35
N ALA A 162 -58.90 25.82 -33.07
CA ALA A 162 -58.94 24.86 -31.98
C ALA A 162 -57.64 25.05 -31.20
N GLU A 163 -57.70 25.94 -30.21
CA GLU A 163 -57.13 25.58 -28.92
C GLU A 163 -57.91 24.37 -28.44
N GLU A 164 -57.24 23.23 -28.24
CA GLU A 164 -57.62 22.36 -27.15
C GLU A 164 -56.36 21.79 -26.51
N ASP A 165 -56.32 22.08 -25.23
CA ASP A 165 -55.33 21.74 -24.25
C ASP A 165 -55.52 20.29 -23.80
N SER A 166 -54.48 19.74 -23.19
CA SER A 166 -54.56 18.71 -22.16
C SER A 166 -54.80 17.25 -22.54
N SER A 167 -53.78 16.49 -22.11
CA SER A 167 -53.85 15.14 -21.55
C SER A 167 -54.05 14.01 -22.55
N HIS A 168 -52.95 13.34 -22.90
CA HIS A 168 -52.86 11.88 -22.89
C HIS A 168 -51.38 11.49 -22.87
N LEU A 169 -50.80 11.50 -21.67
CA LEU A 169 -49.51 10.87 -21.40
C LEU A 169 -49.71 9.35 -21.47
N LYS A 170 -49.81 8.80 -22.68
CA LYS A 170 -49.74 7.35 -22.91
C LYS A 170 -48.28 6.94 -22.92
N SER A 171 -47.86 6.41 -21.77
CA SER A 171 -46.65 5.64 -21.52
C SER A 171 -46.24 4.77 -22.72
N CYS A 172 -45.24 5.20 -23.48
CA CYS A 172 -44.47 4.32 -24.35
C CYS A 172 -43.54 3.47 -23.48
N ARG A 173 -44.09 2.41 -22.87
CA ARG A 173 -43.32 1.26 -22.44
C ARG A 173 -43.20 0.33 -23.64
N HIS A 174 -42.01 0.25 -24.21
CA HIS A 174 -41.57 -0.92 -24.95
C HIS A 174 -40.20 -1.32 -24.41
N GLY A 175 -40.21 -2.26 -23.48
CA GLY A 175 -39.07 -3.14 -23.28
C GLY A 175 -39.06 -4.19 -24.37
N THR A 176 -37.88 -4.56 -24.84
CA THR A 176 -37.25 -5.89 -24.62
C THR A 176 -36.01 -5.99 -25.50
N ASN A 177 -34.85 -6.30 -24.89
CA ASN A 177 -34.08 -7.51 -25.20
C ASN A 177 -32.83 -7.62 -24.32
N GLN A 178 -33.05 -8.34 -23.23
CA GLN A 178 -32.22 -9.32 -22.57
C GLN A 178 -30.98 -9.81 -23.37
N ARG A 179 -29.78 -9.65 -22.81
CA ARG A 179 -28.77 -10.71 -22.74
C ARG A 179 -28.14 -10.71 -21.34
N GLN A 180 -28.43 -11.76 -20.60
CA GLN A 180 -27.63 -12.21 -19.48
C GLN A 180 -26.33 -12.79 -20.02
N VAL A 181 -25.21 -12.41 -19.42
CA VAL A 181 -24.06 -13.30 -19.23
C VAL A 181 -23.62 -13.08 -17.79
N GLU A 182 -23.82 -14.10 -16.95
CA GLU A 182 -23.07 -14.29 -15.73
C GLU A 182 -21.62 -14.58 -16.11
N GLU A 183 -20.66 -13.86 -15.54
CA GLU A 183 -19.33 -14.42 -15.26
C GLU A 183 -18.59 -13.59 -14.22
N GLY A 184 -17.89 -14.28 -13.32
CA GLY A 184 -17.35 -13.76 -12.08
C GLY A 184 -16.34 -12.62 -12.26
N VAL A 185 -16.56 -11.53 -11.52
CA VAL A 185 -15.55 -10.47 -11.39
C VAL A 185 -14.59 -10.88 -10.28
N ALA A 186 -13.46 -11.43 -10.71
CA ALA A 186 -12.25 -11.47 -9.92
C ALA A 186 -11.92 -10.07 -9.40
N VAL A 187 -11.66 -9.99 -8.10
CA VAL A 187 -11.03 -8.85 -7.43
C VAL A 187 -9.78 -8.48 -8.21
N ARG A 188 -9.85 -7.40 -9.01
CA ARG A 188 -8.67 -6.73 -9.54
C ARG A 188 -8.40 -5.51 -8.68
N GLN A 189 -7.47 -5.73 -7.79
CA GLN A 189 -6.79 -4.76 -6.97
C GLN A 189 -5.91 -3.86 -7.85
N GLY A 190 -5.92 -2.55 -7.58
CA GLY A 190 -4.75 -1.70 -7.79
C GLY A 190 -4.97 -0.45 -8.64
N CYS A 191 -4.90 0.69 -7.96
CA CYS A 191 -4.86 2.05 -8.50
C CYS A 191 -3.90 2.22 -9.68
N VAL A 192 -4.39 2.84 -10.76
CA VAL A 192 -3.55 3.44 -11.80
C VAL A 192 -3.28 4.88 -11.38
N GLY A 193 -2.07 5.14 -10.89
CA GLY A 193 -1.65 6.46 -10.44
C GLY A 193 -0.32 6.41 -9.69
N GLN A 194 0.71 5.79 -10.26
CA GLN A 194 2.10 5.99 -9.82
C GLN A 194 2.89 6.46 -11.04
N GLY A 195 3.65 7.54 -10.87
CA GLY A 195 4.55 8.04 -11.90
C GLY A 195 5.55 6.96 -12.34
N PRO A 196 6.07 7.03 -13.57
CA PRO A 196 6.58 5.84 -14.26
C PRO A 196 7.92 5.27 -13.75
N GLU A 197 8.64 5.93 -12.83
CA GLU A 197 10.05 5.59 -12.58
C GLU A 197 10.38 5.12 -11.15
N VAL A 198 9.64 5.54 -10.10
CA VAL A 198 9.97 5.13 -8.71
C VAL A 198 9.34 3.78 -8.31
N GLY A 199 8.32 3.33 -9.04
CA GLY A 199 7.57 2.10 -8.77
C GLY A 199 8.43 0.83 -8.69
N PRO A 200 9.34 0.56 -9.65
CA PRO A 200 10.19 -0.62 -9.63
C PRO A 200 11.13 -0.68 -8.42
N LEU A 201 11.79 0.43 -8.07
CA LEU A 201 12.70 0.49 -6.93
C LEU A 201 11.96 0.22 -5.61
N LEU A 202 10.82 0.88 -5.39
CA LEU A 202 10.02 0.68 -4.18
C LEU A 202 9.52 -0.76 -4.05
N LYS A 203 9.13 -1.38 -5.17
CA LYS A 203 8.73 -2.79 -5.22
C LYS A 203 9.89 -3.70 -4.82
N GLU A 204 11.08 -3.47 -5.39
CA GLU A 204 12.27 -4.27 -5.11
C GLU A 204 12.74 -4.13 -3.66
N MET A 205 12.73 -2.91 -3.12
CA MET A 205 13.02 -2.64 -1.70
C MET A 205 12.01 -3.31 -0.76
N SER A 206 10.72 -3.29 -1.13
CA SER A 206 9.66 -3.92 -0.33
C SER A 206 9.84 -5.44 -0.25
N LEU A 207 10.28 -6.07 -1.35
CA LEU A 207 10.59 -7.50 -1.38
C LEU A 207 11.80 -7.82 -0.48
N CYS A 208 12.88 -7.04 -0.56
CA CYS A 208 14.05 -7.22 0.32
C CYS A 208 13.68 -7.08 1.81
N LEU A 209 12.82 -6.13 2.14
CA LEU A 209 12.33 -5.95 3.51
C LEU A 209 11.50 -7.14 3.99
N LEU A 210 10.68 -7.72 3.12
CA LEU A 210 9.89 -8.92 3.45
C LEU A 210 10.80 -10.12 3.70
N ASP A 211 11.82 -10.32 2.88
CA ASP A 211 12.81 -11.38 3.06
C ASP A 211 13.59 -11.23 4.37
N LEU A 212 14.09 -10.03 4.66
CA LEU A 212 14.78 -9.75 5.92
C LEU A 212 13.89 -10.01 7.14
N LYS A 213 12.62 -9.59 7.10
CA LYS A 213 11.66 -9.88 8.18
C LYS A 213 11.44 -11.38 8.35
N ALA A 214 11.38 -12.14 7.27
CA ALA A 214 11.27 -13.59 7.33
C ALA A 214 12.52 -14.23 7.97
N LEU A 215 13.72 -13.81 7.57
CA LEU A 215 14.98 -14.28 8.16
C LEU A 215 15.09 -13.94 9.65
N CYS A 216 14.73 -12.72 10.06
CA CYS A 216 14.69 -12.35 11.48
C CYS A 216 13.72 -13.22 12.28
N SER A 217 12.54 -13.54 11.72
CA SER A 217 11.59 -14.45 12.35
C SER A 217 12.18 -15.85 12.52
N ILE A 218 12.91 -16.35 11.53
CA ILE A 218 13.57 -17.67 11.57
C ILE A 218 14.66 -17.70 12.64
N LEU A 219 15.56 -16.71 12.67
CA LEU A 219 16.61 -16.61 13.68
C LEU A 219 16.03 -16.53 15.10
N THR A 220 14.92 -15.81 15.26
CA THR A 220 14.20 -15.74 16.55
C THR A 220 13.61 -17.09 16.95
N GLN A 221 13.07 -17.86 16.00
CA GLN A 221 12.58 -19.21 16.27
C GLN A 221 13.72 -20.15 16.68
N MET A 222 14.85 -20.11 15.96
CA MET A 222 16.03 -20.93 16.26
C MET A 222 16.61 -20.63 17.64
N THR A 223 16.73 -19.36 18.03
CA THR A 223 17.24 -18.97 19.36
C THR A 223 16.29 -19.34 20.51
N GLN A 224 14.99 -19.47 20.23
CA GLN A 224 14.00 -19.97 21.19
C GLN A 224 13.90 -21.51 21.23
N GLY A 225 14.71 -22.23 20.46
CA GLY A 225 14.64 -23.69 20.34
C GLY A 225 13.39 -24.20 19.63
N LYS A 226 12.70 -23.33 18.88
CA LYS A 226 11.52 -23.69 18.08
C LYS A 226 11.95 -24.08 16.66
N GLU A 227 11.21 -25.00 16.06
CA GLU A 227 11.46 -25.41 14.67
C GLU A 227 11.14 -24.23 13.72
N PRO A 228 12.10 -23.80 12.88
CA PRO A 228 11.90 -22.71 11.95
C PRO A 228 11.02 -23.12 10.77
N ASN A 229 10.31 -22.15 10.19
CA ASN A 229 9.54 -22.40 8.98
C ASN A 229 10.45 -22.66 7.76
N LEU A 230 10.64 -23.94 7.43
CA LEU A 230 11.45 -24.41 6.31
C LEU A 230 11.05 -23.82 4.95
N ALA A 231 9.77 -23.54 4.71
CA ALA A 231 9.32 -22.94 3.44
C ALA A 231 9.77 -21.48 3.29
N LEU A 232 9.88 -20.75 4.41
CA LEU A 232 10.43 -19.40 4.43
C LEU A 232 11.96 -19.41 4.38
N LEU A 233 12.59 -20.38 5.06
CA LEU A 233 14.04 -20.54 5.05
C LEU A 233 14.56 -20.89 3.66
N LEU A 234 13.86 -21.76 2.93
CA LEU A 234 14.18 -22.16 1.56
C LEU A 234 13.75 -21.14 0.50
N GLY A 235 13.19 -19.99 0.89
CA GLY A 235 12.88 -18.89 -0.04
C GLY A 235 11.80 -19.20 -1.07
N ILE A 236 10.89 -20.16 -0.82
CA ILE A 236 9.95 -20.70 -1.84
C ILE A 236 8.79 -19.72 -2.15
N LYS A 237 8.87 -18.46 -1.72
CA LYS A 237 7.88 -17.42 -2.05
C LYS A 237 8.58 -16.19 -2.63
N SER A 238 8.41 -16.04 -3.94
CA SER A 238 8.55 -14.79 -4.73
C SER A 238 9.76 -14.74 -5.66
N MET A 239 9.63 -15.40 -6.82
CA MET A 239 10.26 -14.91 -8.04
C MET A 239 9.23 -14.09 -8.82
N SER A 240 9.51 -12.80 -9.04
CA SER A 240 8.75 -11.95 -9.96
C SER A 240 9.72 -11.03 -10.67
N MET A 241 10.34 -11.56 -11.72
CA MET A 241 11.09 -10.76 -12.69
C MET A 241 10.09 -10.19 -13.70
N SER A 242 9.93 -8.87 -13.70
CA SER A 242 9.20 -8.17 -14.76
C SER A 242 10.20 -7.23 -15.41
N GLY A 243 10.82 -7.70 -16.49
CA GLY A 243 11.67 -6.88 -17.34
C GLY A 243 10.80 -6.13 -18.33
N GLU A 244 10.78 -4.81 -18.24
CA GLU A 244 10.38 -3.93 -19.33
C GLU A 244 11.45 -2.85 -19.46
N GLU A 245 12.07 -2.82 -20.64
CA GLU A 245 13.03 -1.81 -21.07
C GLU A 245 12.26 -0.60 -21.61
N ASN A 246 12.57 0.61 -21.17
CA ASN A 246 12.19 1.83 -21.89
C ASN A 246 13.10 3.00 -21.52
N ASP A 247 13.69 3.61 -22.56
CA ASP A 247 14.63 4.75 -22.53
C ASP A 247 14.08 6.00 -21.82
N ASN A 248 14.90 6.68 -20.99
CA ASN A 248 15.09 8.14 -21.00
C ASN A 248 16.28 8.64 -20.14
N SER A 249 17.29 9.21 -20.81
CA SER A 249 18.71 9.13 -20.42
C SER A 249 19.30 10.17 -19.44
N LEU A 250 18.57 10.75 -18.48
CA LEU A 250 19.20 11.71 -17.53
C LEU A 250 18.72 11.67 -16.06
N VAL A 251 17.53 11.11 -15.78
CA VAL A 251 17.05 10.82 -14.40
C VAL A 251 17.39 9.38 -13.97
N GLU A 252 17.78 8.55 -14.93
CA GLU A 252 18.10 7.13 -14.79
C GLU A 252 19.34 6.86 -13.92
N ASP A 253 20.38 7.68 -13.90
CA ASP A 253 21.65 7.28 -13.29
C ASP A 253 21.57 7.08 -11.77
N ASN A 254 20.87 7.97 -11.06
CA ASN A 254 20.66 7.82 -9.61
C ASN A 254 19.71 6.67 -9.29
N LEU A 255 18.65 6.50 -10.07
CA LEU A 255 17.68 5.44 -9.88
C LEU A 255 18.29 4.07 -10.20
N ARG A 256 19.11 4.00 -11.25
CA ARG A 256 19.87 2.81 -11.67
C ARG A 256 20.94 2.46 -10.65
N ALA A 257 21.66 3.43 -10.10
CA ALA A 257 22.58 3.21 -8.98
C ALA A 257 21.85 2.62 -7.76
N LYS A 258 20.66 3.16 -7.43
CA LYS A 258 19.85 2.63 -6.33
C LYS A 258 19.29 1.24 -6.61
N LEU A 259 18.91 0.93 -7.84
CA LEU A 259 18.52 -0.43 -8.23
C LEU A 259 19.68 -1.42 -8.15
N LEU A 260 20.90 -0.99 -8.47
CA LEU A 260 22.11 -1.81 -8.29
C LEU A 260 22.40 -2.07 -6.80
N GLU A 261 22.27 -1.06 -5.94
CA GLU A 261 22.39 -1.22 -4.49
C GLU A 261 21.35 -2.22 -3.94
N VAL A 262 20.10 -2.14 -4.41
CA VAL A 262 19.05 -3.09 -4.02
C VAL A 262 19.32 -4.50 -4.59
N GLY A 263 19.90 -4.60 -5.78
CA GLY A 263 20.36 -5.87 -6.35
C GLY A 263 21.46 -6.53 -5.51
N GLN A 264 22.42 -5.73 -5.01
CA GLN A 264 23.44 -6.24 -4.09
C GLN A 264 22.81 -6.67 -2.76
N LEU A 265 21.87 -5.89 -2.21
CA LEU A 265 21.15 -6.26 -0.99
C LEU A 265 20.43 -7.61 -1.14
N ARG A 266 19.81 -7.90 -2.29
CA ARG A 266 19.21 -9.22 -2.55
C ARG A 266 20.22 -10.35 -2.48
N LYS A 267 21.39 -10.15 -3.11
CA LYS A 267 22.46 -11.13 -3.06
C LYS A 267 22.92 -11.37 -1.62
N ASP A 268 23.09 -10.31 -0.84
CA ASP A 268 23.50 -10.42 0.56
C ASP A 268 22.43 -11.15 1.41
N ILE A 269 21.14 -10.94 1.12
CA ILE A 269 20.03 -11.66 1.75
C ILE A 269 20.06 -13.16 1.39
N ASP A 270 20.34 -13.50 0.14
CA ASP A 270 20.45 -14.89 -0.32
C ASP A 270 21.67 -15.60 0.26
N ASP A 271 22.81 -14.91 0.34
CA ASP A 271 24.02 -15.41 1.00
C ASP A 271 23.75 -15.64 2.50
N LEU A 272 23.08 -14.70 3.17
CA LEU A 272 22.66 -14.87 4.57
C LEU A 272 21.70 -16.05 4.75
N ARG A 273 20.71 -16.19 3.85
CA ARG A 273 19.77 -17.31 3.86
C ARG A 273 20.49 -18.66 3.71
N THR A 274 21.52 -18.72 2.85
CA THR A 274 22.39 -19.89 2.70
C THR A 274 23.12 -20.20 4.01
N VAL A 275 23.78 -19.22 4.60
CA VAL A 275 24.51 -19.39 5.87
C VAL A 275 23.59 -19.88 7.00
N ILE A 276 22.39 -19.30 7.12
CA ILE A 276 21.40 -19.73 8.13
C ILE A 276 20.94 -21.16 7.87
N SER A 277 20.70 -21.52 6.61
CA SER A 277 20.28 -22.87 6.22
C SER A 277 21.37 -23.90 6.52
N ASP A 278 22.62 -23.61 6.18
CA ASP A 278 23.77 -24.47 6.45
C ASP A 278 23.98 -24.67 7.95
N ARG A 279 23.87 -23.58 8.72
CA ARG A 279 23.99 -23.65 10.18
C ARG A 279 22.87 -24.48 10.80
N TYR A 280 21.64 -24.31 10.34
CA TYR A 280 20.51 -25.10 10.81
C TYR A 280 20.67 -26.59 10.46
N ALA A 281 21.14 -26.91 9.26
CA ALA A 281 21.44 -28.28 8.86
C ALA A 281 22.55 -28.90 9.72
N GLN A 282 23.59 -28.13 10.04
CA GLN A 282 24.66 -28.53 10.96
C GLN A 282 24.12 -28.78 12.38
N ASP A 283 23.36 -27.84 12.95
CA ASP A 283 22.80 -27.97 14.31
C ASP A 283 21.85 -29.17 14.42
N MET A 284 21.07 -29.46 13.38
CA MET A 284 20.24 -30.66 13.31
C MET A 284 21.08 -31.94 13.17
N GLY A 285 22.17 -31.91 12.39
CA GLY A 285 23.09 -33.03 12.25
C GLY A 285 23.87 -33.34 13.54
N ASP A 286 24.38 -32.31 14.22
CA ASP A 286 25.17 -32.43 15.46
C ASP A 286 24.30 -32.98 16.62
N ASN A 287 23.03 -32.56 16.69
CA ASN A 287 22.06 -33.09 17.67
C ASN A 287 21.73 -34.59 17.47
N CYS A 288 21.98 -35.17 16.29
CA CYS A 288 21.79 -36.59 16.01
C CYS A 288 23.01 -37.46 16.38
N VAL A 289 24.20 -36.89 16.56
CA VAL A 289 25.43 -37.63 16.90
C VAL A 289 25.62 -37.77 18.42
N THR A 290 24.98 -36.91 19.22
CA THR A 290 25.08 -36.90 20.69
C THR A 290 23.94 -37.62 21.44
N GLN A 291 23.22 -38.57 20.81
CA GLN A 291 22.26 -39.45 21.50
C GLN A 291 22.77 -40.89 21.65
#